data_AF-A3DMY8-F1
#
_entry.id   AF-A3DMY8-F1
#
_cell.length_a   1.000
_cell.length_b   1.000
_cell.length_c   1.000
_cell.angle_alpha   90.00
_cell.angle_beta   90.00
_cell.angle_gamma   90.00
#
_symmetry.space_group_name_H-M   'P 1'
#
loop_
_entity.id
_entity.type
_entity.pdbx_description
1 polymer ?
#
loop_
_entity_poly.entity_id
_entity_poly.type
_entity_poly.pdbx_seq_one_letter_code
_entity_poly.pdbx_strand_id
1 'polypeptide(L)'
;MVSKATGLTLLLSAILLVIMYIYGLIIAPDIIIWNIKLSDLLIRLTILFIVFTISFFLGYLGYSILTTPTPRPIEEIVREYMETTK
;
A
#
# COMPACT_ATOMS: atom_id res chain seq x y z
N MET A 1 -9.85 0.75 -19.90
CA MET A 1 -10.42 -0.58 -19.64
C MET A 1 -9.26 -1.52 -19.30
N VAL A 2 -9.17 -2.00 -18.06
CA VAL A 2 -8.19 -3.05 -17.71
C VAL A 2 -8.51 -4.25 -18.58
N SER A 3 -7.56 -4.70 -19.41
CA SER A 3 -7.80 -5.81 -20.31
C SER A 3 -8.10 -7.07 -19.50
N LYS A 4 -8.95 -7.96 -20.02
CA LYS A 4 -9.26 -9.25 -19.36
C LYS A 4 -7.97 -10.03 -19.02
N ALA A 5 -6.91 -9.85 -19.82
CA ALA A 5 -5.60 -10.42 -19.58
C ALA A 5 -4.94 -9.88 -18.30
N THR A 6 -4.98 -8.57 -18.05
CA THR A 6 -4.41 -7.96 -16.84
C THR A 6 -5.15 -8.39 -15.57
N GLY A 7 -6.47 -8.56 -15.64
CA GLY A 7 -7.25 -9.10 -14.52
C GLY A 7 -6.89 -10.56 -14.22
N LEU A 8 -6.71 -11.36 -15.27
CA LEU A 8 -6.34 -12.77 -15.13
C LEU A 8 -4.91 -12.95 -14.60
N THR A 9 -3.94 -12.17 -15.08
CA THR A 9 -2.56 -12.25 -14.58
C THR A 9 -2.48 -11.86 -13.11
N LEU A 10 -3.22 -10.83 -12.69
CA LEU A 10 -3.27 -10.43 -11.28
C LEU A 10 -3.87 -11.54 -10.41
N LEU A 11 -4.98 -12.15 -10.84
CA LEU A 11 -5.62 -13.25 -10.12
C LEU A 11 -4.68 -14.46 -9.99
N LEU A 12 -4.00 -14.86 -11.07
CA LEU A 12 -3.03 -15.96 -11.03
C LEU A 12 -1.85 -15.65 -10.12
N SER A 13 -1.33 -14.42 -10.15
CA SER A 13 -0.23 -14.01 -9.27
C SER A 13 -0.63 -14.05 -7.78
N ALA A 14 -1.87 -13.67 -7.46
CA ALA A 14 -2.38 -13.73 -6.09
C ALA A 14 -2.52 -15.18 -5.61
N ILE A 15 -3.08 -16.07 -6.44
CA ILE A 15 -3.19 -17.50 -6.13
C ILE A 15 -1.80 -18.10 -5.90
N LEU A 16 -0.85 -17.81 -6.78
CA LEU A 16 0.52 -18.32 -6.66
C LEU A 16 1.20 -17.85 -5.36
N LEU A 17 1.00 -16.58 -5.00
CA LEU A 17 1.54 -16.01 -3.76
C LEU A 17 0.98 -16.72 -2.53
N VAL A 18 -0.33 -16.98 -2.50
CA VAL A 18 -0.97 -17.72 -1.38
C VAL A 18 -0.39 -19.14 -1.27
N ILE A 19 -0.27 -19.85 -2.39
CA ILE A 19 0.31 -21.20 -2.39
C ILE A 19 1.74 -21.18 -1.85
N MET A 20 2.55 -20.21 -2.26
CA MET A 20 3.93 -20.05 -1.80
C MET A 20 4.00 -19.81 -0.29
N TYR A 21 3.11 -18.98 0.27
CA TYR A 21 3.05 -18.73 1.71
C TYR A 21 2.61 -19.96 2.50
N ILE A 22 1.57 -20.67 2.04
CA ILE A 22 1.11 -21.91 2.70
C ILE A 22 2.23 -22.95 2.69
N TYR A 23 2.86 -23.15 1.54
CA TYR A 23 3.92 -24.14 1.40
C TYR A 23 5.15 -23.78 2.22
N GLY A 24 5.63 -22.52 2.13
CA GLY A 24 6.86 -22.06 2.77
C GLY A 24 6.75 -21.78 4.27
N LEU A 25 5.55 -21.57 4.81
CA LEU A 25 5.34 -21.33 6.25
C LEU A 25 4.74 -22.52 6.99
N ILE A 26 3.84 -23.28 6.37
CA ILE A 26 3.06 -24.31 7.06
C ILE A 26 3.56 -25.71 6.71
N ILE A 27 3.71 -26.02 5.42
CA ILE A 27 4.01 -27.38 4.97
C ILE A 27 5.50 -27.70 5.14
N ALA A 28 6.38 -26.79 4.73
CA ALA A 28 7.82 -27.02 4.71
C ALA A 28 8.61 -25.80 5.22
N PRO A 29 8.43 -25.42 6.50
CA PRO A 29 9.05 -24.22 7.08
C PRO A 29 10.59 -24.28 7.17
N ASP A 30 11.15 -25.49 7.21
CA ASP A 30 12.59 -25.72 7.37
C ASP A 30 13.36 -25.84 6.04
N ILE A 31 12.71 -25.59 4.89
CA ILE A 31 13.43 -25.52 3.61
C ILE A 31 14.47 -24.41 3.71
N ILE A 32 15.74 -24.77 3.46
CA ILE A 32 16.86 -23.84 3.48
C ILE A 32 17.08 -23.33 2.06
N ILE A 33 16.86 -22.03 1.85
CA ILE A 33 17.15 -21.32 0.61
C ILE A 33 18.24 -20.30 0.94
N TRP A 34 19.38 -20.38 0.25
CA TRP A 34 20.50 -19.43 0.43
C TRP A 34 21.00 -19.36 1.88
N ASN A 35 21.07 -20.53 2.54
CA ASN A 35 21.48 -20.67 3.93
C ASN A 35 20.54 -20.01 4.96
N ILE A 36 19.32 -19.64 4.54
CA ILE A 36 18.28 -19.03 5.38
C ILE A 36 17.03 -19.90 5.29
N LYS A 37 16.28 -20.04 6.41
CA LYS A 37 15.00 -20.73 6.38
C LYS A 37 14.01 -19.97 5.51
N LEU A 38 13.33 -20.66 4.59
CA LEU A 38 12.34 -20.06 3.70
C LEU A 38 11.25 -19.34 4.50
N SER A 39 10.84 -19.92 5.62
CA SER A 39 9.88 -19.32 6.55
C SER A 39 10.36 -17.97 7.11
N ASP A 40 11.61 -17.91 7.55
CA ASP A 40 12.23 -16.70 8.08
C ASP A 40 12.37 -15.61 7.00
N LEU A 41 12.74 -16.01 5.78
CA LEU A 41 12.82 -15.10 4.64
C LEU A 41 11.43 -14.50 4.30
N LEU A 42 10.40 -15.36 4.18
CA LEU A 42 9.03 -14.92 3.89
C LEU A 42 8.54 -13.93 4.94
N ILE A 43 8.65 -14.28 6.23
CA ILE A 43 8.18 -13.44 7.33
C ILE A 43 8.92 -12.10 7.36
N ARG A 44 10.26 -12.12 7.24
CA ARG A 44 11.06 -10.87 7.24
C ARG A 44 10.67 -9.96 6.08
N LEU A 45 10.42 -10.52 4.90
CA LEU A 45 9.99 -9.75 3.74
C LEU A 45 8.60 -9.14 3.96
N THR A 46 7.65 -9.90 4.53
CA THR A 46 6.32 -9.37 4.88
C THR A 46 6.42 -8.22 5.87
N ILE A 47 7.21 -8.40 6.94
CA ILE A 47 7.40 -7.39 7.99
C ILE A 47 8.02 -6.12 7.38
N LEU A 48 9.06 -6.28 6.55
CA LEU A 48 9.69 -5.15 5.86
C LEU A 48 8.68 -4.41 4.99
N PHE A 49 7.84 -5.13 4.25
CA PHE A 49 6.81 -4.51 3.41
C PHE A 49 5.77 -3.74 4.24
N ILE A 50 5.35 -4.29 5.39
CA ILE A 50 4.44 -3.60 6.31
C ILE A 50 5.08 -2.32 6.83
N VAL A 51 6.32 -2.38 7.33
CA VAL A 51 7.03 -1.22 7.86
C VAL A 51 7.23 -0.16 6.78
N PHE A 52 7.60 -0.57 5.56
CA PHE A 52 7.77 0.34 4.43
C PHE A 52 6.45 1.01 4.05
N THR A 53 5.35 0.25 4.01
CA THR A 53 4.02 0.78 3.72
C THR A 53 3.60 1.83 4.75
N ILE A 54 3.71 1.51 6.04
CA ILE A 54 3.35 2.45 7.12
C ILE A 54 4.24 3.70 7.05
N SER A 55 5.56 3.52 6.90
CA SER A 55 6.51 4.64 6.83
C SER A 55 6.25 5.53 5.63
N PHE A 56 5.92 4.93 4.49
CA PHE A 56 5.54 5.65 3.28
C PHE A 56 4.28 6.49 3.50
N PHE A 57 3.22 5.92 4.09
CA PHE A 57 2.00 6.66 4.39
C PHE A 57 2.24 7.78 5.41
N LEU A 58 3.02 7.54 6.46
CA LEU A 58 3.39 8.58 7.43
C LEU A 58 4.16 9.72 6.77
N GLY A 59 5.14 9.39 5.92
CA GLY A 59 5.89 10.39 5.15
C GLY A 59 4.99 11.19 4.21
N TYR A 60 4.08 10.52 3.50
CA TYR A 60 3.11 11.16 2.62
C TYR A 60 2.15 12.09 3.38
N LEU A 61 1.66 11.67 4.55
CA LEU A 61 0.81 12.51 5.40
C LEU A 61 1.57 13.72 5.93
N GLY A 62 2.81 13.54 6.39
CA GLY A 62 3.66 14.64 6.83
C GLY A 62 3.94 15.64 5.70
N TYR A 63 4.24 15.15 4.50
CA TYR A 63 4.37 15.98 3.29
C TYR A 63 3.08 16.74 2.96
N SER A 64 1.94 16.07 3.04
CA SER A 64 0.63 16.69 2.78
C SER A 64 0.37 17.85 3.74
N ILE A 65 0.61 17.68 5.04
CA ILE A 65 0.43 18.75 6.04
C ILE A 65 1.33 19.96 5.74
N LEU A 66 2.58 19.72 5.32
CA LEU A 66 3.53 20.79 5.00
C LEU A 66 3.18 21.54 3.72
N THR A 67 2.50 20.89 2.78
CA THR A 67 2.25 21.43 1.44
C THR A 67 0.81 21.86 1.22
N THR A 68 -0.12 21.53 2.10
CA THR A 68 -1.49 22.05 2.04
C THR A 68 -1.49 23.53 2.41
N PRO A 69 -1.82 24.45 1.47
CA PRO A 69 -2.00 25.86 1.81
C PRO A 69 -3.12 25.98 2.83
N THR A 70 -2.96 26.90 3.79
CA THR A 70 -3.97 27.18 4.79
C THR A 70 -5.31 27.45 4.08
N PRO A 71 -6.41 26.79 4.48
CA PRO A 71 -7.70 27.01 3.86
C PRO A 71 -8.07 28.50 3.92
N ARG A 72 -8.65 29.02 2.82
CA ARG A 72 -9.11 30.41 2.76
C ARG A 72 -10.07 30.69 3.92
N PRO A 73 -10.05 31.90 4.51
CA PRO A 73 -11.01 32.29 5.54
C PRO A 73 -12.45 32.10 5.07
N ILE A 74 -13.33 31.72 6.00
CA ILE A 74 -14.74 31.42 5.69
C ILE A 74 -15.45 32.68 5.15
N GLU A 75 -15.10 33.86 5.65
CA GLU A 75 -15.66 35.15 5.20
C GLU A 75 -15.43 35.42 3.71
N GLU A 76 -14.24 35.09 3.19
CA GLU A 76 -13.90 35.28 1.77
C GLU A 76 -14.70 34.33 0.89
N ILE A 77 -14.83 33.07 1.33
CA ILE A 77 -15.62 32.05 0.66
C ILE A 77 -17.10 32.49 0.60
N VAL A 78 -17.65 32.96 1.73
CA VAL A 78 -19.05 33.43 1.80
C VAL A 78 -19.30 34.64 0.90
N ARG A 79 -18.35 35.58 0.80
CA ARG A 79 -18.46 36.73 -0.10
C ARG A 79 -18.51 36.30 -1.58
N GLU A 80 -17.61 35.40 -2.00
CA GLU A 80 -17.58 34.87 -3.37
C GLU A 80 -18.90 34.18 -3.76
N TYR A 81 -19.50 33.42 -2.84
CA TYR A 81 -20.82 32.81 -3.04
C TYR A 81 -21.95 33.84 -3.14
N MET A 82 -21.95 34.89 -2.30
CA MET A 82 -22.96 35.94 -2.37
C MET A 82 -22.86 36.76 -3.67
N GLU A 83 -21.65 37.03 -4.16
CA GLU A 83 -21.44 37.74 -5.43
C GLU A 83 -21.82 36.88 -6.64
N THR A 84 -21.61 35.57 -6.59
CA THR A 84 -22.02 34.63 -7.66
C THR A 84 -23.53 34.37 -7.69
N THR A 85 -24.19 34.39 -6.52
CA THR A 85 -25.63 34.09 -6.41
C THR A 85 -26.51 35.31 -6.69
N LYS A 86 -25.91 36.52 -6.72
CA LYS A 86 -26.59 37.79 -6.96
C LYS A 86 -26.55 38.17 -8.43
#